data_AF-A0A9Q4DWV3-F1
#
_entry.id   AF-A0A9Q4DWV3-F1
#
_cell.length_a   1.000
_cell.length_b   1.000
_cell.length_c   1.000
_cell.angle_alpha   90.00
_cell.angle_beta   90.00
_cell.angle_gamma   90.00
#
_symmetry.space_group_name_H-M   'P 1'
#
loop_
_entity.id
_entity.type
_entity.pdbx_description
1 polymer ?
#
loop_
_entity_poly.entity_id
_entity_poly.type
_entity_poly.pdbx_seq_one_letter_code
_entity_poly.pdbx_strand_id
1 'polypeptide(L)'
;MESFYYSYLLKSYDRKNKCLISGLSCDYKKTLPYFVADVKKKYPDVDVVECIVIKNDEDSFRKEYVDILILWKADDEVLAV
;
A
#
# COMPACT_ATOMS: atom_id res chain seq x y z
N MET A 1 9.09 -28.09 -7.17
CA MET A 1 9.21 -26.61 -7.28
C MET A 1 8.23 -26.07 -6.27
N GLU A 2 8.68 -25.25 -5.33
CA GLU A 2 7.74 -24.53 -4.45
C GLU A 2 6.97 -23.53 -5.34
N SER A 3 5.66 -23.69 -5.42
CA SER A 3 4.80 -22.76 -6.14
C SER A 3 4.42 -21.61 -5.21
N PHE A 4 4.92 -20.43 -5.51
CA PHE A 4 4.58 -19.20 -4.78
C PHE A 4 4.11 -18.11 -5.73
N TYR A 5 3.21 -17.26 -5.25
CA TYR A 5 2.80 -16.04 -5.92
C TYR A 5 2.86 -14.84 -4.97
N TYR A 6 3.07 -13.66 -5.54
CA TYR A 6 3.05 -12.41 -4.79
C TYR A 6 1.65 -11.80 -4.84
N SER A 7 1.09 -11.50 -3.67
CA SER A 7 -0.04 -10.60 -3.53
C SER A 7 0.44 -9.31 -2.92
N TYR A 8 -0.33 -8.24 -3.11
CA TYR A 8 0.05 -6.94 -2.60
C TYR A 8 -1.13 -6.32 -1.86
N LEU A 9 -0.86 -5.68 -0.73
CA LEU A 9 -1.87 -5.14 0.16
C LEU A 9 -1.61 -3.67 0.42
N LEU A 10 -2.56 -2.82 0.02
CA LEU A 10 -2.46 -1.39 0.20
C LEU A 10 -2.87 -1.00 1.63
N LYS A 11 -2.06 -0.15 2.24
CA LYS A 11 -2.38 0.55 3.48
C LYS A 11 -2.20 2.04 3.31
N SER A 12 -3.01 2.82 3.99
CA SER A 12 -2.84 4.26 4.07
C SER A 12 -2.95 4.76 5.50
N TYR A 13 -2.26 5.86 5.78
CA TYR A 13 -2.13 6.42 7.11
C TYR A 13 -2.26 7.93 7.06
N ASP A 14 -2.74 8.52 8.16
CA ASP A 14 -2.66 9.97 8.40
C ASP A 14 -1.31 10.37 9.02
N ARG A 15 -1.07 11.67 9.19
CA ARG A 15 0.11 12.28 9.86
C ARG A 15 0.34 11.82 11.29
N LYS A 16 -0.68 11.28 11.96
CA LYS A 16 -0.56 10.70 13.30
C LYS A 16 -0.24 9.20 13.24
N ASN A 17 0.08 8.70 12.05
CA ASN A 17 0.35 7.30 11.75
C ASN A 17 -0.85 6.37 12.03
N LYS A 18 -2.08 6.91 12.00
CA LYS A 18 -3.30 6.13 12.15
C LYS A 18 -3.66 5.51 10.81
N CYS A 19 -3.80 4.19 10.78
CA CYS A 19 -4.25 3.46 9.60
C CYS A 19 -5.68 3.90 9.23
N LEU A 20 -5.86 4.43 8.02
CA LEU A 20 -7.14 4.85 7.45
C LEU A 20 -7.75 3.77 6.55
N ILE A 21 -6.91 3.09 5.78
CA ILE A 21 -7.31 1.98 4.91
C ILE A 21 -6.31 0.84 5.09
N SER A 22 -6.81 -0.39 5.16
CA SER A 22 -5.99 -1.61 5.15
C SER A 22 -6.77 -2.72 4.47
N GLY A 23 -6.08 -3.55 3.67
CA GLY A 23 -6.66 -4.79 3.16
C GLY A 23 -7.14 -4.75 1.70
N LEU A 24 -6.89 -3.67 0.96
CA LEU A 24 -7.18 -3.63 -0.47
C LEU A 24 -6.07 -4.35 -1.24
N SER A 25 -6.44 -5.36 -2.02
CA SER A 25 -5.52 -6.03 -2.95
C SER A 25 -5.06 -5.03 -4.02
N CYS A 26 -3.75 -4.82 -4.15
CA CYS A 26 -3.12 -3.88 -5.07
C CYS A 26 -2.54 -4.67 -6.26
N ASP A 27 -2.97 -4.42 -7.50
CA ASP A 27 -2.29 -4.99 -8.68
C ASP A 27 -1.15 -4.04 -9.07
N TYR A 28 0.06 -4.40 -8.63
CA TYR A 28 1.25 -3.55 -8.62
C TYR A 28 1.57 -2.93 -10.00
N LYS A 29 1.33 -3.67 -11.11
CA LYS A 29 1.84 -3.27 -12.43
C LYS A 29 0.97 -2.32 -13.23
N LYS A 30 -0.31 -2.15 -12.90
CA LYS A 30 -1.24 -1.36 -13.72
C LYS A 30 -2.04 -0.33 -12.95
N THR A 31 -2.32 -0.60 -11.68
CA THR A 31 -3.38 0.10 -10.97
C THR A 31 -2.86 0.96 -9.84
N LEU A 32 -1.60 0.80 -9.45
CA LEU A 32 -1.00 1.47 -8.31
C LEU A 32 -1.10 3.01 -8.34
N PRO A 33 -0.71 3.70 -9.42
CA PRO A 33 -0.85 5.16 -9.48
C PRO A 33 -2.32 5.62 -9.39
N TYR A 34 -3.23 4.88 -10.01
CA TYR A 34 -4.67 5.16 -9.95
C TYR A 34 -5.23 4.95 -8.54
N PHE A 35 -4.79 3.91 -7.84
CA PHE A 35 -5.17 3.66 -6.46
C PHE A 35 -4.72 4.78 -5.52
N VAL A 36 -3.48 5.26 -5.65
CA VAL A 36 -3.00 6.40 -4.85
C VAL A 36 -3.88 7.63 -5.09
N ALA A 37 -4.21 7.95 -6.34
CA ALA A 37 -5.07 9.08 -6.67
C ALA A 37 -6.49 8.93 -6.09
N ASP A 38 -7.10 7.75 -6.20
CA ASP A 38 -8.43 7.46 -5.66
C ASP A 38 -8.47 7.50 -4.13
N VAL A 39 -7.44 6.97 -3.47
CA VAL A 39 -7.29 7.02 -2.01
C VAL A 39 -7.21 8.47 -1.55
N LYS A 40 -6.35 9.29 -2.16
CA LYS A 40 -6.22 10.72 -1.84
C LYS A 40 -7.53 11.49 -2.05
N LYS A 41 -8.28 11.15 -3.10
CA LYS A 41 -9.57 11.78 -3.39
C LYS A 41 -10.65 11.43 -2.36
N LYS A 42 -10.69 10.17 -1.91
CA LYS A 42 -11.69 9.69 -0.95
C LYS A 42 -11.33 10.02 0.50
N TYR A 43 -10.04 10.10 0.80
CA TYR A 43 -9.50 10.29 2.14
C TYR A 43 -8.47 11.43 2.09
N PRO A 44 -8.92 12.69 2.20
CA PRO A 44 -8.05 13.85 2.09
C PRO A 44 -7.03 13.95 3.24
N ASP A 45 -7.27 13.29 4.37
CA ASP A 45 -6.36 13.22 5.51
C ASP A 45 -5.29 12.11 5.37
N VAL A 46 -5.20 11.45 4.21
CA VAL A 46 -4.14 10.47 3.95
C VAL A 46 -2.84 11.21 3.68
N ASP A 47 -1.82 10.89 4.48
CA ASP A 47 -0.47 11.43 4.36
C ASP A 47 0.55 10.38 3.91
N VAL A 48 0.26 9.09 4.06
CA VAL A 48 1.13 8.01 3.57
C VAL A 48 0.29 6.94 2.89
N VAL A 49 0.74 6.46 1.73
CA VAL A 49 0.21 5.27 1.08
C VAL A 49 1.35 4.28 0.87
N GLU A 50 1.19 3.08 1.43
CA GLU A 50 2.13 1.97 1.34
C GLU A 50 1.47 0.81 0.60
N CYS A 51 2.24 0.04 -0.16
CA CYS A 51 1.81 -1.29 -0.58
C CYS A 51 2.79 -2.35 -0.05
N ILE A 52 2.21 -3.33 0.64
CA ILE A 52 2.92 -4.40 1.32
C ILE A 52 2.95 -5.60 0.38
N VAL A 53 4.14 -6.13 0.13
CA VAL A 53 4.33 -7.32 -0.70
C VAL A 53 4.22 -8.55 0.18
N ILE A 54 3.36 -9.48 -0.21
CA ILE A 54 3.08 -10.72 0.51
C ILE A 54 3.46 -11.87 -0.41
N LYS A 55 4.41 -12.71 0.02
CA LYS A 55 4.68 -14.00 -0.61
C LYS A 55 3.66 -15.01 -0.09
N ASN A 56 2.89 -15.60 -1.00
CA ASN A 56 1.90 -16.62 -0.68
C ASN A 56 2.40 -17.96 -1.22
N ASP A 57 2.43 -18.95 -0.35
CA ASP A 57 2.68 -20.35 -0.71
C ASP A 57 1.35 -20.98 -1.14
N GLU A 58 1.29 -21.48 -2.37
CA GLU A 58 0.08 -22.10 -2.93
C GLU A 58 -0.29 -23.40 -2.23
N ASP A 59 0.71 -24.14 -1.75
CA ASP A 59 0.53 -25.48 -1.18
C ASP A 59 0.24 -25.43 0.32
N SER A 60 0.76 -24.42 1.03
CA SER A 60 0.65 -24.34 2.50
C SER A 60 -0.29 -23.26 3.03
N PHE A 61 -0.92 -22.46 2.16
CA PHE A 61 -1.71 -21.25 2.52
C PHE A 61 -0.96 -20.28 3.43
N ARG A 62 0.37 -20.42 3.57
CA ARG A 62 1.20 -19.54 4.38
C ARG A 62 1.38 -18.22 3.65
N LYS A 63 1.23 -17.14 4.41
CA LYS A 63 1.43 -15.76 3.95
C LYS A 63 2.61 -15.19 4.70
N GLU A 64 3.61 -14.74 3.96
CA GLU A 64 4.80 -14.10 4.50
C GLU A 64 4.86 -12.65 4.00
N TYR A 65 4.95 -11.70 4.93
CA TYR A 65 5.17 -10.30 4.61
C TYR A 65 6.65 -10.11 4.32
N VAL A 66 6.98 -9.80 3.07
CA VAL A 66 8.38 -9.80 2.61
C VAL A 66 8.92 -8.41 2.33
N ASP A 67 8.06 -7.43 2.03
CA ASP A 67 8.51 -6.06 1.75
C ASP A 67 7.40 -5.01 1.98
N ILE A 68 7.79 -3.76 2.20
CA ILE A 68 6.89 -2.59 2.31
C ILE A 68 7.41 -1.48 1.40
N LEU A 69 6.59 -1.12 0.41
CA LEU A 69 6.90 -0.08 -0.56
C LEU A 69 6.09 1.18 -0.24
N ILE A 70 6.76 2.28 0.09
CA ILE A 70 6.11 3.60 0.20
C ILE A 70 5.82 4.09 -1.22
N LEU A 71 4.53 4.17 -1.56
CA LEU A 71 4.08 4.56 -2.90
C LEU A 71 3.92 6.06 -3.04
N TRP A 72 3.47 6.70 -1.96
CA TRP A 72 3.31 8.13 -1.89
C TRP A 72 3.34 8.57 -0.43
N LYS A 73 3.88 9.75 -0.21
CA LYS A 73 3.87 10.44 1.06
C LYS A 73 3.54 11.90 0.77
N ALA A 74 2.65 12.49 1.57
CA ALA A 74 2.61 13.91 1.78
C ALA A 74 3.91 14.25 2.52
N ASP A 75 5.00 14.45 1.77
CA ASP A 75 6.02 15.34 2.30
C ASP A 75 5.29 16.64 2.59
N ASP A 76 5.47 17.19 3.81
CA ASP A 76 4.92 18.49 4.18
C ASP A 76 5.08 19.37 2.95
N GLU A 77 3.97 19.79 2.33
CA GLU A 77 4.00 20.86 1.34
C GLU A 77 4.69 21.99 2.09
N VAL A 78 6.00 22.13 1.87
CA VAL A 78 6.79 23.19 2.46
C VAL A 78 6.07 24.41 1.94
N LEU A 79 5.33 25.04 2.85
CA LEU A 79 4.83 26.38 2.76
C LEU A 79 6.05 27.21 2.38
N ALA A 80 6.29 27.34 1.08
CA ALA A 80 7.22 28.29 0.53
C ALA A 80 6.55 29.64 0.78
N VAL A 81 6.86 30.18 1.96
CA VAL A 81 6.56 31.55 2.39
C VAL A 81 7.22 32.52 1.41
#